data_AF-A0A4S9JKW3-F1
#
_entry.id   AF-A0A4S9JKW3-F1
#
_cell.length_a   1.000
_cell.length_b   1.000
_cell.length_c   1.000
_cell.angle_alpha   90.00
_cell.angle_beta   90.00
_cell.angle_gamma   90.00
#
_symmetry.space_group_name_H-M   'P 1'
#
loop_
_entity.id
_entity.type
_entity.pdbx_description
1 polymer ?
#
loop_
_entity_poly.entity_id
_entity_poly.type
_entity_poly.pdbx_seq_one_letter_code
_entity_poly.pdbx_strand_id
1 'polypeptide(L)'
;MYPEQWSAESNTSEAGLLRKARHEYNVKLQPVQVKRFENDGSTWAESFTKLFAFNQTQYQRVISLDSDATVLQSVDELFFLPRAPVAMPRVYWIDDIFSTQIVVIEPSALEFERIQHAFEHRTMIEFDMEIMNKLYGQDCLILPHRRYDLVTGEFRSKEHDRYLGSSNEVWDARKVLEEVSYLHFSDWPYPKP
;
A
#
# COMPACT_ATOMS: atom_id res chain seq x y z
N MET A 1 1.99 -10.63 5.95
CA MET A 1 1.91 -10.58 7.42
C MET A 1 0.46 -10.83 7.83
N TYR A 2 0.21 -11.32 9.03
CA TYR A 2 -1.16 -11.52 9.54
C TYR A 2 -1.22 -11.25 11.05
N PRO A 3 -2.39 -10.91 11.62
CA PRO A 3 -2.51 -10.66 13.06
C PRO A 3 -2.14 -11.90 13.89
N GLU A 4 -1.23 -11.77 14.85
CA GLU A 4 -0.69 -12.90 15.63
C GLU A 4 -1.77 -13.68 16.39
N GLN A 5 -2.89 -13.05 16.74
CA GLN A 5 -4.03 -13.69 17.38
C GLN A 5 -4.79 -14.68 16.47
N TRP A 6 -4.56 -14.66 15.15
CA TRP A 6 -5.16 -15.63 14.25
C TRP A 6 -4.38 -16.94 14.28
N SER A 7 -5.06 -18.03 14.65
CA SER A 7 -4.46 -19.36 14.60
C SER A 7 -4.84 -20.06 13.30
N ALA A 8 -3.85 -20.55 12.55
CA ALA A 8 -4.09 -21.39 11.37
C ALA A 8 -4.74 -22.74 11.72
N GLU A 9 -4.81 -23.10 13.00
CA GLU A 9 -5.39 -24.36 13.48
C GLU A 9 -6.81 -24.18 14.05
N SER A 10 -7.34 -22.96 14.06
CA SER A 10 -8.73 -22.72 14.47
C SER A 10 -9.72 -23.07 13.34
N ASN A 11 -11.00 -23.15 13.69
CA ASN A 11 -12.09 -23.44 12.75
C ASN A 11 -12.79 -22.17 12.23
N THR A 12 -12.04 -21.07 12.07
CA THR A 12 -12.56 -19.81 11.53
C THR A 12 -12.26 -19.65 10.03
N SER A 13 -12.95 -18.72 9.37
CA SER A 13 -12.72 -18.40 7.96
C SER A 13 -11.29 -17.90 7.71
N GLU A 14 -10.76 -17.09 8.62
CA GLU A 14 -9.40 -16.54 8.57
C GLU A 14 -8.36 -17.66 8.63
N ALA A 15 -8.56 -18.64 9.51
CA ALA A 15 -7.69 -19.81 9.60
C ALA A 15 -7.72 -20.64 8.31
N GLY A 16 -8.89 -20.77 7.69
CA GLY A 16 -9.03 -21.38 6.36
C GLY A 16 -8.20 -20.66 5.30
N LEU A 17 -8.26 -19.33 5.25
CA LEU A 17 -7.48 -18.51 4.32
C LEU A 17 -5.97 -18.60 4.57
N LEU A 18 -5.53 -18.58 5.84
CA LEU A 18 -4.12 -18.76 6.20
C LEU A 18 -3.62 -20.15 5.77
N ARG A 19 -4.40 -21.21 6.01
CA ARG A 19 -4.07 -22.56 5.54
C ARG A 19 -3.97 -22.61 4.03
N LYS A 20 -4.91 -22.00 3.30
CA LYS A 20 -4.87 -21.92 1.84
C LYS A 20 -3.61 -21.22 1.35
N ALA A 21 -3.30 -20.04 1.88
CA ALA A 21 -2.09 -19.28 1.56
C ALA A 21 -0.81 -20.12 1.77
N ARG A 22 -0.73 -20.82 2.91
CA ARG A 22 0.42 -21.67 3.26
C ARG A 22 0.54 -22.91 2.38
N HIS A 23 -0.55 -23.65 2.17
CA HIS A 23 -0.51 -24.99 1.56
C HIS A 23 -0.63 -24.97 0.04
N GLU A 24 -1.41 -24.05 -0.54
CA GLU A 24 -1.62 -24.00 -1.99
C GLU A 24 -0.64 -23.05 -2.68
N TYR A 25 -0.30 -21.93 -2.02
CA TYR A 25 0.51 -20.87 -2.62
C TYR A 25 1.93 -20.78 -2.01
N ASN A 26 2.28 -21.68 -1.08
CA ASN A 26 3.58 -21.71 -0.41
C ASN A 26 3.99 -20.37 0.24
N VAL A 27 3.00 -19.60 0.71
CA VAL A 27 3.25 -18.29 1.33
C VAL A 27 3.95 -18.49 2.67
N LYS A 28 5.04 -17.73 2.88
CA LYS A 28 5.67 -17.59 4.19
C LYS A 28 4.84 -16.65 5.06
N LEU A 29 4.03 -17.25 5.93
CA LEU A 29 3.19 -16.50 6.87
C LEU A 29 4.05 -15.94 8.00
N GLN A 30 3.91 -14.63 8.24
CA GLN A 30 4.61 -13.91 9.32
C GLN A 30 3.55 -13.30 10.25
N PRO A 31 3.42 -13.80 11.50
CA PRO A 31 2.54 -13.18 12.49
C PRO A 31 3.10 -11.81 12.90
N VAL A 32 2.19 -10.87 13.16
CA VAL A 32 2.53 -9.55 13.68
C VAL A 32 1.54 -9.12 14.75
N GLN A 33 2.05 -8.46 15.78
CA GLN A 33 1.20 -7.81 16.78
C GLN A 33 0.64 -6.52 16.20
N VAL A 34 -0.67 -6.52 15.94
CA VAL A 34 -1.37 -5.34 15.45
C VAL A 34 -1.36 -4.29 16.56
N LYS A 35 -0.72 -3.16 16.30
CA LYS A 35 -0.79 -2.00 17.21
C LYS A 35 -2.06 -1.21 16.90
N ARG A 36 -3.07 -1.30 17.78
CA ARG A 36 -4.24 -0.41 17.80
C ARG A 36 -4.06 0.62 18.92
N PHE A 37 -4.43 1.87 18.68
CA PHE A 37 -4.52 2.88 19.75
C PHE A 37 -5.96 2.95 20.23
N GLU A 38 -6.16 2.82 21.55
CA GLU A 38 -7.47 2.63 22.20
C GLU A 38 -8.49 3.76 21.94
N ASN A 39 -8.06 4.90 21.40
CA ASN A 39 -8.90 6.09 21.14
C ASN A 39 -9.11 6.43 19.66
N ASP A 40 -8.66 5.59 18.73
CA ASP A 40 -8.81 5.84 17.29
C ASP A 40 -9.93 4.96 16.73
N GLY A 41 -11.14 5.50 16.69
CA GLY A 41 -12.31 4.85 16.08
C GLY A 41 -12.32 4.89 14.55
N SER A 42 -11.25 5.37 13.91
CA SER A 42 -11.17 5.44 12.45
C SER A 42 -10.94 4.06 11.84
N THR A 43 -11.42 3.87 10.60
CA THR A 43 -11.11 2.70 9.76
C THR A 43 -9.62 2.54 9.46
N TRP A 44 -8.80 3.54 9.79
CA TRP A 44 -7.37 3.62 9.50
C TRP A 44 -6.50 3.38 10.74
N ALA A 45 -7.09 3.09 11.90
CA ALA A 45 -6.40 2.83 13.17
C ALA A 45 -5.36 1.70 13.09
N GLU A 46 -5.47 0.82 12.08
CA GLU A 46 -4.55 -0.31 11.83
C GLU A 46 -3.63 -0.12 10.62
N SER A 47 -3.77 0.99 9.88
CA SER A 47 -2.99 1.30 8.67
C SER A 47 -1.47 1.18 8.90
N PHE A 48 -1.01 1.51 10.11
CA PHE A 48 0.38 1.38 10.53
C PHE A 48 0.96 -0.03 10.38
N THR A 49 0.15 -1.07 10.46
CA THR A 49 0.60 -2.46 10.33
C THR A 49 1.29 -2.68 8.97
N LYS A 50 0.91 -1.95 7.92
CA LYS A 50 1.58 -2.04 6.62
C LYS A 50 3.04 -1.58 6.68
N LEU A 51 3.36 -0.63 7.58
CA LEU A 51 4.73 -0.14 7.78
C LEU A 51 5.63 -1.13 8.53
N PHE A 52 5.10 -2.25 9.05
CA PHE A 52 5.92 -3.34 9.59
C PHE A 52 6.74 -4.04 8.49
N ALA A 53 6.45 -3.74 7.21
CA ALA A 53 7.25 -4.13 6.07
C ALA A 53 8.72 -3.66 6.19
N PHE A 54 8.99 -2.53 6.84
CA PHE A 54 10.35 -2.05 7.10
C PHE A 54 11.15 -2.95 8.03
N ASN A 55 10.48 -3.72 8.90
CA ASN A 55 11.12 -4.65 9.82
C ASN A 55 11.40 -6.03 9.18
N GLN A 56 11.02 -6.24 7.92
CA GLN A 56 11.23 -7.52 7.21
C GLN A 56 12.67 -7.63 6.67
N THR A 57 13.65 -7.45 7.55
CA THR A 57 15.09 -7.33 7.24
C THR A 57 15.74 -8.61 6.72
N GLN A 58 15.04 -9.74 6.79
CA GLN A 58 15.44 -10.97 6.09
C GLN A 58 15.34 -10.87 4.56
N TYR A 59 14.71 -9.81 4.02
CA TYR A 59 14.59 -9.56 2.60
C TYR A 59 15.36 -8.30 2.19
N GLN A 60 15.96 -8.32 1.00
CA GLN A 60 16.65 -7.14 0.45
C GLN A 60 15.68 -6.07 -0.06
N ARG A 61 14.47 -6.49 -0.45
CA ARG A 61 13.42 -5.61 -0.97
C ARG A 61 12.06 -6.21 -0.68
N VAL A 62 11.10 -5.36 -0.32
CA VAL A 62 9.72 -5.72 -0.03
C VAL A 62 8.80 -4.80 -0.81
N ILE A 63 7.76 -5.35 -1.44
CA ILE A 63 6.66 -4.57 -2.01
C ILE A 63 5.49 -4.70 -1.04
N SER A 64 5.12 -3.59 -0.40
CA SER A 64 3.91 -3.50 0.41
C SER A 64 2.73 -3.18 -0.50
N LEU A 65 1.65 -3.94 -0.38
CA LEU A 65 0.40 -3.76 -1.11
C LEU A 65 -0.73 -3.58 -0.09
N ASP A 66 -1.57 -2.58 -0.31
CA ASP A 66 -2.80 -2.39 0.45
C ASP A 66 -3.79 -3.55 0.29
N SER A 67 -4.61 -3.79 1.31
CA SER A 67 -5.51 -4.95 1.35
C SER A 67 -6.77 -4.78 0.49
N ASP A 68 -7.11 -3.55 0.16
CA ASP A 68 -8.28 -3.13 -0.62
C ASP A 68 -7.87 -2.82 -2.08
N ALA A 69 -7.08 -3.72 -2.67
CA ALA A 69 -6.61 -3.60 -4.04
C ALA A 69 -6.48 -4.96 -4.72
N THR A 70 -6.21 -4.95 -6.03
CA THR A 70 -5.96 -6.15 -6.83
C THR A 70 -4.76 -5.96 -7.74
N VAL A 71 -3.87 -6.95 -7.73
CA VAL A 71 -2.77 -7.07 -8.69
C VAL A 71 -3.33 -7.72 -9.97
N LEU A 72 -3.38 -6.95 -11.06
CA LEU A 72 -3.91 -7.38 -12.36
C LEU A 72 -2.81 -7.96 -13.26
N GLN A 73 -1.57 -7.52 -13.08
CA GLN A 73 -0.41 -7.95 -13.86
C GLN A 73 0.82 -8.11 -12.95
N SER A 74 1.86 -8.78 -13.44
CA SER A 74 3.12 -8.86 -12.68
C SER A 74 3.67 -7.45 -12.40
N VAL A 75 4.18 -7.29 -11.18
CA VAL A 75 4.86 -6.08 -10.69
C VAL A 75 6.32 -6.40 -10.34
N ASP A 76 6.86 -7.53 -10.82
CA ASP A 76 8.19 -8.01 -10.47
C ASP A 76 9.30 -7.04 -10.90
N GLU A 77 9.04 -6.22 -11.93
CA GLU A 77 9.95 -5.16 -12.37
C GLU A 77 10.31 -4.18 -11.24
N LEU A 78 9.42 -4.00 -10.25
CA LEU A 78 9.66 -3.13 -9.10
C LEU A 78 10.81 -3.65 -8.22
N PHE A 79 11.11 -4.96 -8.27
CA PHE A 79 12.28 -5.53 -7.58
C PHE A 79 13.62 -5.10 -8.19
N PHE A 80 13.63 -4.52 -9.39
CA PHE A 80 14.83 -4.13 -10.12
C PHE A 80 15.07 -2.61 -10.16
N LEU A 81 14.22 -1.82 -9.51
CA LEU A 81 14.42 -0.38 -9.36
C LEU A 81 15.78 -0.05 -8.70
N PRO A 82 16.36 1.14 -8.95
CA PRO A 82 17.51 1.64 -8.20
C PRO A 82 17.31 1.54 -6.68
N ARG A 83 18.40 1.44 -5.93
CA ARG A 83 18.31 1.40 -4.46
C ARG A 83 17.85 2.75 -3.92
N ALA A 84 16.83 2.70 -3.07
CA ALA A 84 16.29 3.80 -2.31
C ALA A 84 15.58 3.21 -1.07
N PRO A 85 15.54 3.93 0.07
CA PRO A 85 14.81 3.45 1.25
C PRO A 85 13.35 3.11 0.92
N VAL A 86 12.72 3.96 0.09
CA VAL A 86 11.35 3.76 -0.39
C VAL A 86 11.18 4.23 -1.83
N ALA A 87 10.25 3.58 -2.54
CA ALA A 87 9.64 4.10 -3.76
C ALA A 87 8.12 4.13 -3.63
N MET A 88 7.51 5.26 -3.99
CA MET A 88 6.06 5.51 -3.84
C MET A 88 5.50 6.21 -5.08
N PRO A 89 4.25 5.92 -5.49
CA PRO A 89 3.60 6.68 -6.54
C PRO A 89 3.10 8.02 -6.03
N ARG A 90 2.98 9.01 -6.92
CA ARG A 90 2.26 10.26 -6.61
C ARG A 90 0.77 10.00 -6.61
N VAL A 91 0.07 10.64 -5.68
CA VAL A 91 -1.39 10.76 -5.72
C VAL A 91 -1.73 11.68 -6.88
N TYR A 92 -2.15 11.14 -8.03
CA TYR A 92 -2.32 11.97 -9.23
C TYR A 92 -3.45 13.01 -9.09
N TRP A 93 -4.37 12.83 -8.14
CA TRP A 93 -5.46 13.76 -7.88
C TRP A 93 -5.16 14.82 -6.82
N ILE A 94 -3.99 14.79 -6.16
CA ILE A 94 -3.57 15.80 -5.16
C ILE A 94 -2.12 16.17 -5.40
N ASP A 95 -1.84 17.47 -5.48
CA ASP A 95 -0.48 17.94 -5.74
C ASP A 95 0.48 17.62 -4.58
N ASP A 96 1.72 17.25 -4.94
CA ASP A 96 2.86 17.06 -4.04
C ASP A 96 2.67 16.08 -2.87
N ILE A 97 1.81 15.06 -3.05
CA ILE A 97 1.62 13.96 -2.10
C ILE A 97 1.90 12.61 -2.75
N PHE A 98 2.51 11.72 -1.99
CA PHE A 98 2.74 10.32 -2.35
C PHE A 98 1.71 9.39 -1.70
N SER A 99 1.30 8.38 -2.47
CA SER A 99 0.41 7.31 -2.05
C SER A 99 1.20 6.19 -1.38
N THR A 100 0.58 5.53 -0.41
CA THR A 100 1.10 4.33 0.26
C THR A 100 0.32 3.06 -0.12
N GLN A 101 -0.51 3.12 -1.17
CA GLN A 101 -1.28 1.98 -1.66
C GLN A 101 -0.37 0.85 -2.17
N ILE A 102 0.76 1.24 -2.77
CA ILE A 102 1.89 0.37 -3.10
C ILE A 102 3.18 1.07 -2.73
N VAL A 103 4.07 0.38 -2.02
CA VAL A 103 5.36 0.93 -1.59
C VAL A 103 6.44 -0.12 -1.81
N VAL A 104 7.50 0.25 -2.52
CA VAL A 104 8.72 -0.57 -2.60
C VAL A 104 9.65 -0.12 -1.49
N ILE A 105 10.10 -1.04 -0.65
CA ILE A 105 10.85 -0.76 0.58
C ILE A 105 12.18 -1.51 0.53
N GLU A 106 13.26 -0.84 0.91
CA GLU A 106 14.51 -1.47 1.34
C GLU A 106 14.45 -1.63 2.87
N PRO A 107 14.15 -2.84 3.39
CA PRO A 107 13.89 -3.02 4.81
C PRO A 107 15.11 -2.67 5.67
N SER A 108 14.87 -1.94 6.76
CA SER A 108 15.91 -1.47 7.67
C SER A 108 15.36 -1.32 9.08
N ALA A 109 16.03 -1.94 10.05
CA ALA A 109 15.68 -1.79 11.47
C ALA A 109 15.76 -0.32 11.93
N LEU A 110 16.73 0.44 11.39
CA LEU A 110 16.89 1.87 11.68
C LEU A 110 15.71 2.69 11.15
N GLU A 111 15.29 2.44 9.90
CA GLU A 111 14.13 3.14 9.33
C GLU A 111 12.84 2.73 10.03
N PHE A 112 12.71 1.46 10.43
CA PHE A 112 11.57 1.00 11.21
C PHE A 112 11.48 1.72 12.56
N GLU A 113 12.59 1.88 13.28
CA GLU A 113 12.64 2.66 14.53
C GLU A 113 12.25 4.13 14.29
N ARG A 114 12.76 4.75 13.22
CA ARG A 114 12.40 6.12 12.82
C ARG A 114 10.90 6.27 12.55
N ILE A 115 10.30 5.29 11.87
CA ILE A 115 8.86 5.24 11.60
C ILE A 115 8.06 5.04 12.88
N GLN A 116 8.48 4.15 13.77
CA GLN A 116 7.84 3.94 15.07
C GLN A 116 7.87 5.23 15.89
N HIS A 117 9.01 5.91 15.95
CA HIS A 117 9.14 7.19 16.63
C HIS A 117 8.19 8.25 16.02
N ALA A 118 8.12 8.38 14.70
CA ALA A 118 7.21 9.32 14.04
C ALA A 118 5.75 9.01 14.36
N PHE A 119 5.38 7.73 14.39
CA PHE A 119 4.04 7.26 14.69
C PHE A 119 3.65 7.45 16.16
N GLU A 120 4.57 7.30 17.11
CA GLU A 120 4.32 7.55 18.54
C GLU A 120 4.08 9.05 18.84
N HIS A 121 4.63 9.94 18.00
CA HIS A 121 4.54 11.39 18.15
C HIS A 121 3.57 12.05 17.16
N ARG A 122 2.69 11.26 16.51
CA ARG A 122 1.73 11.74 15.52
C ARG A 122 0.50 12.39 16.15
N THR A 123 -0.21 13.18 15.36
CA THR A 123 -1.57 13.62 15.66
C THR A 123 -2.60 12.54 15.33
N MET A 124 -3.79 12.57 15.95
CA MET A 124 -4.82 11.53 15.76
C MET A 124 -5.37 11.42 14.32
N ILE A 125 -5.05 12.37 13.45
CA ILE A 125 -5.49 12.39 12.05
C ILE A 125 -4.38 11.98 11.07
N GLU A 126 -3.17 11.73 11.57
CA GLU A 126 -2.04 11.27 10.76
C GLU A 126 -1.99 9.73 10.75
N PHE A 127 -2.00 9.16 9.55
CA PHE A 127 -1.93 7.73 9.31
C PHE A 127 -0.63 7.38 8.57
N ASP A 128 -0.64 6.28 7.83
CA ASP A 128 0.52 5.82 7.08
C ASP A 128 0.96 6.82 6.00
N MET A 129 0.03 7.43 5.25
CA MET A 129 0.37 8.39 4.21
C MET A 129 1.09 9.62 4.76
N GLU A 130 0.57 10.26 5.81
CA GLU A 130 1.17 11.48 6.37
C GLU A 130 2.56 11.20 6.92
N ILE A 131 2.75 10.08 7.63
CA ILE A 131 4.04 9.69 8.18
C ILE A 131 5.05 9.42 7.07
N MET A 132 4.67 8.67 6.04
CA MET A 132 5.55 8.34 4.93
C MET A 132 5.94 9.58 4.12
N ASN A 133 5.01 10.48 3.86
CA ASN A 133 5.29 11.75 3.19
C ASN A 133 6.21 12.65 4.02
N LYS A 134 6.00 12.74 5.34
CA LYS A 134 6.86 13.51 6.25
C LYS A 134 8.30 12.97 6.32
N LEU A 135 8.47 11.65 6.31
CA LEU A 135 9.78 11.02 6.45
C LEU A 135 10.55 10.89 5.14
N TYR A 136 9.84 10.69 4.02
CA TYR A 136 10.45 10.30 2.74
C TYR A 136 9.99 11.11 1.53
N GLY A 137 9.02 12.01 1.65
CA GLY A 137 8.43 12.71 0.49
C GLY A 137 9.44 13.54 -0.34
N GLN A 138 10.58 13.92 0.24
CA GLN A 138 11.64 14.64 -0.47
C GLN A 138 12.69 13.72 -1.12
N ASP A 139 12.87 12.50 -0.61
CA ASP A 139 14.02 11.63 -0.93
C ASP A 139 13.61 10.24 -1.46
N CYS A 140 12.32 10.03 -1.73
CA CYS A 140 11.82 8.77 -2.28
C CYS A 140 12.08 8.65 -3.78
N LEU A 141 12.17 7.41 -4.27
CA LEU A 141 12.05 7.14 -5.68
C LEU A 141 10.57 7.26 -6.10
N ILE A 142 10.29 7.99 -7.19
CA ILE A 142 8.91 8.19 -7.65
C ILE A 142 8.50 7.04 -8.57
N LEU A 143 7.40 6.35 -8.23
CA LEU A 143 6.75 5.39 -9.12
C LEU A 143 5.75 6.12 -10.05
N PRO A 144 5.63 5.69 -11.31
CA PRO A 144 4.60 6.23 -12.21
C PRO A 144 3.21 5.76 -11.75
N HIS A 145 2.32 6.70 -11.41
CA HIS A 145 0.98 6.38 -10.89
C HIS A 145 0.13 5.58 -11.87
N ARG A 146 0.27 5.83 -13.19
CA ARG A 146 -0.60 5.26 -14.23
C ARG A 146 -0.72 3.73 -14.16
N ARG A 147 0.39 3.04 -13.88
CA ARG A 147 0.44 1.58 -13.81
C ARG A 147 0.19 1.02 -12.41
N TYR A 148 0.43 1.81 -11.37
CA TYR A 148 0.57 1.30 -10.00
C TYR A 148 -0.34 1.97 -8.96
N ASP A 149 -1.11 2.99 -9.30
CA ASP A 149 -1.89 3.78 -8.32
C ASP A 149 -3.24 4.22 -8.89
N LEU A 150 -3.84 3.42 -9.77
CA LEU A 150 -5.19 3.69 -10.29
C LEU A 150 -6.23 3.34 -9.23
N VAL A 151 -7.13 4.28 -8.94
CA VAL A 151 -8.29 4.04 -8.07
C VAL A 151 -9.57 3.77 -8.89
N THR A 152 -10.47 2.95 -8.36
CA THR A 152 -11.77 2.64 -9.02
C THR A 152 -12.64 3.86 -9.25
N GLY A 153 -12.56 4.87 -8.38
CA GLY A 153 -13.28 6.14 -8.54
C GLY A 153 -12.94 6.88 -9.84
N GLU A 154 -11.76 6.65 -10.42
CA GLU A 154 -11.35 7.24 -11.71
C GLU A 154 -12.29 6.84 -12.84
N PHE A 155 -12.78 5.59 -12.86
CA PHE A 155 -13.71 5.12 -13.89
C PHE A 155 -15.07 5.81 -13.85
N ARG A 156 -15.37 6.49 -12.74
CA ARG A 156 -16.61 7.27 -12.54
C ARG A 156 -16.38 8.77 -12.72
N SER A 157 -15.12 9.21 -12.79
CA SER A 157 -14.78 10.60 -13.01
C SER A 157 -15.30 11.07 -14.37
N LYS A 158 -15.50 12.38 -14.49
CA LYS A 158 -15.77 13.05 -15.77
C LYS A 158 -14.53 13.72 -16.36
N GLU A 159 -13.49 13.87 -15.54
CA GLU A 159 -12.23 14.52 -15.88
C GLU A 159 -11.08 13.56 -15.57
N HIS A 160 -10.28 13.24 -16.58
CA HIS A 160 -9.23 12.22 -16.49
C HIS A 160 -7.82 12.77 -16.70
N ASP A 161 -7.69 14.06 -17.00
CA ASP A 161 -6.42 14.70 -17.38
C ASP A 161 -5.32 14.50 -16.34
N ARG A 162 -5.68 14.47 -15.06
CA ARG A 162 -4.76 14.22 -13.94
C ARG A 162 -4.22 12.79 -13.95
N TYR A 163 -5.09 11.79 -14.13
CA TYR A 163 -4.66 10.40 -14.28
C TYR A 163 -3.84 10.20 -15.56
N LEU A 164 -4.29 10.77 -16.67
CA LEU A 164 -3.61 10.64 -17.97
C LEU A 164 -2.29 11.41 -18.01
N GLY A 165 -2.14 12.46 -17.19
CA GLY A 165 -1.00 13.38 -17.22
C GLY A 165 -0.97 14.25 -18.48
N SER A 166 -2.10 14.36 -19.18
CA SER A 166 -2.22 15.01 -20.49
C SER A 166 -3.66 15.44 -20.73
N SER A 167 -3.85 16.68 -21.20
CA SER A 167 -5.15 17.17 -21.67
C SER A 167 -5.48 16.79 -23.12
N ASN A 168 -4.53 16.16 -23.83
CA ASN A 168 -4.70 15.75 -25.22
C ASN A 168 -5.00 14.26 -25.38
N GLU A 169 -4.75 13.46 -24.34
CA GLU A 169 -5.06 12.03 -24.38
C GLU A 169 -6.55 11.80 -24.12
N VAL A 170 -7.18 10.98 -24.95
CA VAL A 170 -8.59 10.62 -24.77
C VAL A 170 -8.69 9.44 -23.81
N TRP A 171 -9.53 9.58 -22.79
CA TRP A 171 -9.83 8.50 -21.86
C TRP A 171 -10.44 7.29 -22.57
N ASP A 172 -9.81 6.13 -22.38
CA ASP A 172 -10.35 4.82 -22.76
C ASP A 172 -10.21 3.87 -21.58
N ALA A 173 -11.32 3.65 -20.88
CA ALA A 173 -11.37 2.80 -19.69
C ALA A 173 -10.86 1.37 -19.93
N ARG A 174 -11.07 0.81 -21.13
CA ARG A 174 -10.63 -0.56 -21.43
C ARG A 174 -9.12 -0.61 -21.61
N LYS A 175 -8.57 0.31 -22.40
CA LYS A 175 -7.14 0.45 -22.59
C LYS A 175 -6.42 0.70 -21.25
N VAL A 176 -6.96 1.58 -20.43
CA VAL A 176 -6.41 1.87 -19.09
C VAL A 176 -6.40 0.62 -18.21
N LEU A 177 -7.51 -0.12 -18.16
CA LEU A 177 -7.59 -1.36 -17.37
C LEU A 177 -6.60 -2.43 -17.86
N GLU A 178 -6.33 -2.49 -19.16
CA GLU A 178 -5.32 -3.38 -19.76
C GLU A 178 -3.87 -2.95 -19.47
N GLU A 179 -3.61 -1.68 -19.20
CA GLU A 179 -2.28 -1.14 -18.86
C GLU A 179 -1.94 -1.26 -17.37
N VAL A 180 -2.94 -1.24 -16.51
CA VAL A 180 -2.78 -1.17 -15.06
C VAL A 180 -2.32 -2.52 -14.51
N SER A 181 -1.32 -2.48 -13.61
CA SER A 181 -0.84 -3.66 -12.89
C SER A 181 -1.40 -3.74 -11.48
N TYR A 182 -1.78 -2.62 -10.89
CA TYR A 182 -2.34 -2.55 -9.54
C TYR A 182 -3.52 -1.58 -9.48
N LEU A 183 -4.70 -2.11 -9.13
CA LEU A 183 -5.97 -1.38 -9.05
C LEU A 183 -6.43 -1.30 -7.60
N HIS A 184 -6.64 -0.10 -7.09
CA HIS A 184 -7.08 0.15 -5.72
C HIS A 184 -8.57 0.48 -5.65
N PHE A 185 -9.27 -0.11 -4.68
CA PHE A 185 -10.71 0.09 -4.48
C PHE A 185 -10.96 1.32 -3.61
N SER A 186 -11.04 2.48 -4.27
CA SER A 186 -11.37 3.75 -3.63
C SER A 186 -12.36 4.52 -4.49
N ASP A 187 -13.61 4.55 -4.01
CA ASP A 187 -14.75 5.22 -4.63
C ASP A 187 -15.32 6.31 -3.71
N TRP A 188 -14.48 6.96 -2.89
CA TRP A 188 -14.95 7.96 -1.93
C TRP A 188 -15.97 8.94 -2.56
N PRO A 189 -17.15 9.17 -1.93
CA PRO A 189 -17.53 8.82 -0.56
C PRO A 189 -18.23 7.46 -0.39
N TYR A 190 -18.21 6.58 -1.40
CA TYR A 190 -18.78 5.24 -1.26
C TYR A 190 -17.88 4.33 -0.40
N PRO A 191 -18.45 3.36 0.33
CA PRO A 191 -17.68 2.41 1.11
C PRO A 191 -16.82 1.53 0.19
N LYS A 192 -15.71 1.04 0.74
CA LYS A 192 -14.89 0.00 0.13
C LYS A 192 -15.70 -1.32 0.04
N PRO A 193 -15.48 -2.15 -1.00
CA PRO A 193 -16.20 -3.43 -1.17
C PRO A 193 -15.94 -4.46 -0.08
#